data_AF-A0A2S6ALI5-F1
#
_entry.id   AF-A0A2S6ALI5-F1
#
_cell.length_a   1.000
_cell.length_b   1.000
_cell.length_c   1.000
_cell.angle_alpha   90.00
_cell.angle_beta   90.00
_cell.angle_gamma   90.00
#
_symmetry.space_group_name_H-M   'P 1'
#
loop_
_entity.id
_entity.type
_entity.pdbx_description
1 polymer ?
#
loop_
_entity_poly.entity_id
_entity_poly.type
_entity_poly.pdbx_seq_one_letter_code
_entity_poly.pdbx_strand_id
1 'polypeptide(L)'
;MNSRRVRRWSVVLQPGDALDYLAADWADALVMVTSGELELECHSGRRARFAAGAVLAPAAVPVRRLLNPGPEPLVLSAVTRRRHR
;
A
#
# COMPACT_ATOMS: atom_id res chain seq x y z
N MET A 1 14.99 -24.53 6.91
CA MET A 1 14.18 -23.29 6.80
C MET A 1 13.77 -23.12 5.34
N ASN A 2 12.56 -23.53 4.95
CA ASN A 2 12.11 -23.33 3.56
C ASN A 2 11.94 -21.83 3.32
N SER A 3 12.83 -21.24 2.53
CA SER A 3 12.73 -19.86 2.06
C SER A 3 11.49 -19.74 1.17
N ARG A 4 10.34 -19.46 1.77
CA ARG A 4 9.10 -19.11 1.06
C ARG A 4 9.43 -17.95 0.12
N ARG A 5 9.36 -18.18 -1.19
CA ARG A 5 9.61 -17.13 -2.18
C ARG A 5 8.56 -16.03 -2.01
N VAL A 6 9.02 -14.80 -1.74
CA VAL A 6 8.17 -13.61 -1.71
C VAL A 6 8.19 -12.91 -3.07
N ARG A 7 7.08 -12.26 -3.43
CA ARG A 7 7.06 -11.28 -4.52
C ARG A 7 7.08 -9.89 -3.88
N ARG A 8 7.98 -9.04 -4.32
CA ARG A 8 8.06 -7.62 -3.94
C ARG A 8 7.85 -6.74 -5.16
N TRP A 9 7.17 -5.62 -4.99
CA TRP A 9 7.08 -4.55 -5.97
C TRP A 9 6.99 -3.20 -5.26
N SER A 10 7.13 -2.12 -6.01
CA SER A 10 6.97 -0.76 -5.50
C SER A 10 5.97 0.02 -6.33
N VAL A 11 5.33 0.99 -5.71
CA VAL A 11 4.48 1.99 -6.34
C VAL A 11 5.02 3.36 -5.94
N VAL A 12 5.11 4.28 -6.91
CA VAL A 12 5.48 5.67 -6.68
C VAL A 12 4.29 6.54 -7.10
N LEU A 13 3.83 7.40 -6.21
CA LEU A 13 2.76 8.37 -6.45
C LEU A 13 3.36 9.78 -6.34
N GLN A 14 3.23 10.58 -7.40
CA GLN A 14 3.64 11.98 -7.37
C GLN A 14 2.72 12.79 -6.44
N PRO A 15 3.12 14.01 -6.04
CA PRO A 15 2.26 14.89 -5.26
C PRO A 15 0.87 15.05 -5.89
N GLY A 16 -0.17 14.78 -5.11
CA GLY A 16 -1.57 14.84 -5.58
C GLY A 16 -2.07 13.60 -6.33
N ASP A 17 -1.21 12.64 -6.66
CA ASP A 17 -1.63 11.39 -7.30
C ASP A 17 -2.50 10.55 -6.36
N ALA A 18 -3.41 9.81 -6.98
CA ALA A 18 -4.22 8.80 -6.34
C ALA A 18 -4.17 7.50 -7.15
N LEU A 19 -4.14 6.38 -6.42
CA LEU A 19 -4.27 5.05 -6.98
C LEU A 19 -5.56 4.42 -6.49
N ASP A 20 -6.45 4.06 -7.42
CA ASP A 20 -7.63 3.27 -7.10
C ASP A 20 -7.23 1.88 -6.62
N TYR A 21 -7.86 1.44 -5.53
CA TYR A 21 -7.50 0.19 -4.87
C TYR A 21 -8.31 -0.97 -5.43
N LEU A 22 -7.63 -1.87 -6.15
CA LEU A 22 -8.20 -3.13 -6.62
C LEU A 22 -7.75 -4.27 -5.70
N ALA A 23 -8.65 -4.81 -4.88
CA ALA A 23 -8.32 -5.80 -3.85
C ALA A 23 -7.52 -7.02 -4.38
N ALA A 24 -7.77 -7.43 -5.63
CA ALA A 24 -7.05 -8.53 -6.28
C ALA A 24 -5.53 -8.27 -6.42
N ASP A 25 -5.12 -7.02 -6.68
CA ASP A 25 -3.72 -6.65 -6.90
C ASP A 25 -2.90 -6.66 -5.59
N TRP A 26 -3.59 -6.54 -4.46
CA TRP A 26 -3.02 -6.37 -3.13
C TRP A 26 -3.35 -7.53 -2.19
N ALA A 27 -3.89 -8.63 -2.73
CA ALA A 27 -4.23 -9.82 -1.96
C ALA A 27 -2.98 -10.39 -1.25
N ASP A 28 -3.13 -10.68 0.05
CA ASP A 28 -2.06 -11.14 0.94
C ASP A 28 -0.83 -10.20 1.02
N ALA A 29 -0.96 -8.94 0.59
CA ALA A 29 0.16 -7.99 0.57
C ALA A 29 0.29 -7.23 1.90
N LEU A 30 1.52 -7.14 2.38
CA LEU A 30 1.92 -6.11 3.34
C LEU A 30 2.53 -4.95 2.57
N VAL A 31 2.12 -3.73 2.92
CA VAL A 31 2.56 -2.49 2.28
C VAL A 31 3.25 -1.62 3.30
N MET A 32 4.48 -1.21 3.01
CA MET A 32 5.23 -0.26 3.81
C MET A 32 5.28 1.09 3.11
N VAL A 33 5.05 2.16 3.86
CA VAL A 33 5.37 3.52 3.41
C VAL A 33 6.89 3.68 3.55
N THR A 34 7.59 3.66 2.42
CA THR A 34 9.06 3.77 2.42
C THR A 34 9.51 5.22 2.50
N SER A 35 8.79 6.13 1.85
CA SER A 35 9.04 7.57 1.86
C SER A 35 7.73 8.35 1.65
N GLY A 36 7.65 9.55 2.21
CA GLY A 36 6.47 10.42 2.14
C GLY A 36 5.39 10.07 3.17
N GLU A 37 4.19 10.58 2.93
CA GLU A 37 2.98 10.32 3.72
C GLU A 37 1.92 9.70 2.81
N LEU A 38 1.28 8.61 3.26
CA LEU A 38 0.15 7.98 2.59
C LEU A 38 -1.15 8.45 3.25
N GLU A 39 -2.12 8.91 2.46
CA GLU A 39 -3.51 8.97 2.90
C GLU A 39 -4.28 7.78 2.29
N LEU A 40 -4.84 6.94 3.16
CA LEU A 40 -5.68 5.81 2.77
C LEU A 40 -7.15 6.22 2.94
N GLU A 41 -7.92 6.15 1.86
CA GLU A 41 -9.35 6.42 1.86
C GLU A 41 -10.14 5.11 1.76
N CYS A 42 -11.06 4.87 2.69
CA CYS A 42 -11.99 3.74 2.66
C CYS A 42 -13.25 4.07 1.84
N HIS A 43 -13.99 3.04 1.44
CA HIS A 43 -15.27 3.19 0.73
C HIS A 43 -16.32 3.99 1.51
N SER A 44 -16.23 4.02 2.84
CA SER A 44 -17.08 4.85 3.70
C SER A 44 -16.71 6.34 3.68
N GLY A 45 -15.66 6.74 2.95
CA GLY A 45 -15.10 8.09 2.97
C GLY A 45 -14.17 8.36 4.15
N ARG A 46 -14.04 7.43 5.12
CA ARG A 46 -13.08 7.55 6.22
C ARG A 46 -11.65 7.56 5.68
N ARG A 47 -10.82 8.44 6.24
CA ARG A 47 -9.41 8.61 5.84
C ARG A 47 -8.48 8.44 7.03
N ALA A 48 -7.30 7.91 6.77
CA ALA A 48 -6.21 7.81 7.74
C ALA A 48 -4.88 8.07 7.06
N ARG A 49 -3.96 8.72 7.79
CA ARG A 49 -2.63 9.08 7.29
C ARG A 49 -1.56 8.23 7.95
N PHE A 50 -0.54 7.89 7.17
CA PHE A 50 0.56 7.03 7.58
C PHE A 50 1.87 7.58 7.04
N ALA A 51 2.80 7.90 7.94
CA ALA A 51 4.13 8.38 7.59
C ALA A 51 5.07 7.22 7.21
N ALA A 52 6.24 7.58 6.68
CA ALA A 52 7.32 6.64 6.40
C ALA A 52 7.64 5.73 7.61
N GLY A 53 7.85 4.44 7.34
CA GLY A 53 8.03 3.38 8.33
C GLY A 53 6.75 2.65 8.72
N ALA A 54 5.56 3.20 8.42
CA ALA A 54 4.30 2.50 8.68
C ALA A 54 4.16 1.25 7.81
N VAL A 55 3.70 0.14 8.41
CA VAL A 55 3.40 -1.12 7.73
C VAL A 55 1.91 -1.40 7.85
N LEU A 56 1.28 -1.67 6.71
CA LEU A 56 -0.16 -1.79 6.55
C LEU A 56 -0.50 -3.13 5.92
N ALA A 57 -1.67 -3.65 6.26
CA ALA A 57 -2.35 -4.72 5.53
C ALA A 57 -3.62 -4.13 4.90
N PRO A 58 -3.55 -3.52 3.70
CA PRO A 58 -4.68 -2.80 3.11
C PRO A 58 -5.90 -3.71 2.89
N ALA A 59 -5.67 -5.00 2.62
CA ALA A 59 -6.75 -5.98 2.44
C ALA A 59 -7.59 -6.25 3.72
N ALA A 60 -7.15 -5.78 4.89
CA ALA A 60 -7.87 -5.94 6.14
C ALA A 60 -8.97 -4.87 6.36
N VAL A 61 -9.06 -3.86 5.48
CA VAL A 61 -10.05 -2.78 5.56
C VAL A 61 -10.61 -2.46 4.17
N PRO A 62 -11.81 -1.84 4.06
CA PRO A 62 -12.44 -1.59 2.76
C PRO A 62 -11.82 -0.37 2.06
N VAL A 63 -10.55 -0.45 1.67
CA VAL A 63 -9.81 0.62 0.97
C VAL A 63 -10.45 0.90 -0.38
N ARG A 64 -10.63 2.19 -0.69
CA ARG A 64 -11.05 2.71 -2.00
C ARG A 64 -9.87 3.27 -2.78
N ARG A 65 -9.03 4.09 -2.13
CA ARG A 65 -7.90 4.77 -2.78
C ARG A 65 -6.70 4.90 -1.85
N LEU A 66 -5.51 4.92 -2.45
CA LEU A 66 -4.25 5.31 -1.84
C LEU A 66 -3.83 6.64 -2.45
N LEU A 67 -3.59 7.66 -1.63
CA LEU A 67 -3.32 9.01 -2.10
C LEU A 67 -1.99 9.52 -1.55
N ASN A 68 -1.34 10.36 -2.33
CA ASN A 68 -0.24 11.19 -1.86
C ASN A 68 -0.74 12.62 -1.56
N PRO A 69 -1.02 12.96 -0.29
CA PRO A 69 -1.41 14.32 0.09
C PRO A 69 -0.21 15.27 0.21
N GLY A 70 1.03 14.74 0.18
CA GLY A 70 2.24 15.50 0.48
C GLY A 70 2.83 16.21 -0.74
N PRO A 71 3.77 17.13 -0.51
CA PRO A 71 4.46 17.86 -1.58
C PRO A 71 5.60 17.06 -2.23
N GLU A 72 5.99 15.92 -1.65
CA GLU A 72 7.06 15.04 -2.12
C GLU A 72 6.51 13.72 -2.65
N PRO A 73 7.23 12.98 -3.52
CA PRO A 73 6.79 11.66 -3.96
C PRO A 73 6.59 10.67 -2.81
N LEU A 74 5.45 9.98 -2.82
CA LEU A 74 5.13 8.88 -1.94
C LEU A 74 5.64 7.58 -2.56
N VAL A 75 6.44 6.82 -1.78
CA VAL A 75 6.95 5.51 -2.20
C VAL A 75 6.37 4.42 -1.32
N LEU A 76 5.62 3.51 -1.93
CA LEU A 76 5.09 2.32 -1.28
C LEU A 76 5.88 1.10 -1.71
N SER A 77 6.32 0.29 -0.76
CA SER A 77 6.88 -1.04 -1.03
C SER A 77 5.91 -2.11 -0.57
N ALA A 78 5.54 -2.99 -1.50
CA ALA A 78 4.60 -4.08 -1.23
C ALA A 78 5.30 -5.43 -1.32
N VAL A 79 4.94 -6.33 -0.41
CA VAL A 79 5.42 -7.70 -0.40
C VAL A 79 4.25 -8.66 -0.19
N THR A 80 4.21 -9.72 -0.98
CA THR A 80 3.26 -10.83 -0.79
C THR A 80 4.01 -12.15 -0.79
N ARG A 81 3.44 -13.16 -0.12
CA ARG A 81 3.97 -14.52 -0.15
C ARG A 81 3.50 -15.19 -1.44
N ARG A 82 4.40 -15.80 -2.23
CA ARG A 82 3.94 -16.69 -3.30
C ARG A 82 3.33 -17.93 -2.64
N ARG A 83 2.04 -18.17 -2.85
CA ARG A 83 1.42 -19.45 -2.48
C ARG A 83 2.10 -20.53 -3.32
N HIS A 84 2.63 -21.57 -2.67
CA HIS A 84 2.95 -22.81 -3.38
C HIS A 84 1.62 -23.30 -3.96
N ARG A 85 1.53 -23.36 -5.29
CA ARG A 85 0.47 -24.11 -5.96
C ARG A 85 0.72 -25.58 -5.76
#